data_AF-A0A9E7RTR1-F1
#
_entry.id   AF-A0A9E7RTR1-F1
#
_cell.length_a   1.000
_cell.length_b   1.000
_cell.length_c   1.000
_cell.angle_alpha   90.00
_cell.angle_beta   90.00
_cell.angle_gamma   90.00
#
_symmetry.space_group_name_H-M   'P 1'
#
loop_
_entity.id
_entity.type
_entity.pdbx_description
1 polymer ?
#
loop_
_entity_poly.entity_id
_entity_poly.type
_entity_poly.pdbx_seq_one_letter_code
_entity_poly.pdbx_strand_id
1 'polypeptide(L)'
;MAISSPFQLEVAFANLSLAFLGILCWKFRDEFWIATVISLSVFYLGATYGHIMDIILKGNHAPGNAGGPLYLDIILPILLIFLLVYHRKGVFRREDDGCVSVD
;
A
#
# COMPACT_ATOMS: atom_id res chain seq x y z
N MET A 1 13.56 -8.63 -20.62
CA MET A 1 12.67 -7.60 -20.03
C MET A 1 13.29 -6.25 -20.34
N ALA A 2 12.90 -5.63 -21.45
CA ALA A 2 13.45 -4.32 -21.84
C ALA A 2 12.61 -3.23 -21.17
N ILE A 3 13.28 -2.19 -20.66
CA ILE A 3 12.62 -0.91 -20.33
C ILE A 3 12.05 -0.38 -21.65
N SER A 4 10.74 -0.50 -21.83
CA SER A 4 10.07 -0.17 -23.09
C SER A 4 9.62 1.30 -23.18
N SER A 5 9.81 2.10 -22.11
CA SER A 5 9.72 3.56 -22.15
C SER A 5 10.39 4.23 -20.93
N PRO A 6 10.78 5.53 -21.00
CA PRO A 6 11.27 6.30 -19.85
C PRO A 6 10.32 6.27 -18.64
N PHE A 7 9.01 6.30 -18.90
CA PHE A 7 7.98 6.20 -17.86
C PHE A 7 8.04 4.87 -17.09
N GLN A 8 8.33 3.75 -17.77
CA GLN A 8 8.49 2.47 -17.07
C GLN A 8 9.69 2.46 -16.13
N LEU A 9 10.75 3.20 -16.45
CA LEU A 9 11.90 3.34 -15.57
C LEU A 9 11.53 4.16 -14.32
N GLU A 10 10.75 5.23 -14.46
CA GLU A 10 10.23 6.01 -13.33
C GLU A 10 9.36 5.15 -12.41
N VAL A 11 8.43 4.37 -12.99
CA VAL A 11 7.59 3.44 -12.23
C VAL A 11 8.43 2.35 -11.56
N ALA A 12 9.50 1.87 -12.21
CA ALA A 12 10.41 0.89 -11.61
C ALA A 12 11.13 1.48 -10.36
N PHE A 13 11.60 2.73 -10.43
CA PHE A 13 12.19 3.40 -9.27
C PHE A 13 11.17 3.72 -8.18
N ALA A 14 9.93 4.06 -8.54
CA ALA A 14 8.85 4.22 -7.57
C ALA A 14 8.54 2.90 -6.83
N ASN A 15 8.46 1.79 -7.56
CA ASN A 15 8.30 0.47 -6.93
C ASN A 15 9.50 0.08 -6.05
N LEU A 16 10.72 0.42 -6.47
CA LEU A 16 11.92 0.18 -5.68
C LEU A 16 11.90 0.99 -4.37
N SER A 17 11.47 2.26 -4.40
CA SER A 17 11.37 3.07 -3.18
C SER A 17 10.31 2.49 -2.22
N LEU A 18 9.15 2.06 -2.72
CA LEU A 18 8.13 1.38 -1.92
C LEU A 18 8.65 0.07 -1.30
N ALA A 19 9.46 -0.70 -2.04
CA ALA A 19 10.11 -1.89 -1.50
C ALA A 19 11.04 -1.56 -0.32
N PHE A 20 11.84 -0.49 -0.43
CA PHE A 20 12.64 -0.02 0.70
C PHE A 20 11.77 0.42 1.88
N LEU A 21 10.68 1.17 1.66
CA LEU A 21 9.75 1.52 2.74
C LEU A 21 9.19 0.27 3.44
N GLY A 22 8.79 -0.75 2.67
CA GLY A 22 8.29 -2.02 3.21
C GLY A 22 9.34 -2.77 4.05
N ILE A 23 10.60 -2.80 3.61
CA ILE A 23 11.67 -3.46 4.37
C ILE A 23 12.01 -2.68 5.64
N LEU A 24 12.13 -1.35 5.53
CA LEU A 24 12.53 -0.49 6.65
C LEU A 24 11.44 -0.42 7.74
N CYS A 25 10.17 -0.58 7.37
CA CYS A 25 9.07 -0.53 8.33
C CYS A 25 9.13 -1.69 9.34
N TRP A 26 9.73 -2.83 8.97
CA TRP A 26 9.95 -3.93 9.91
C TRP A 26 10.84 -3.53 11.10
N LYS A 27 11.82 -2.64 10.86
CA LYS A 27 12.80 -2.18 11.86
C LYS A 27 12.36 -0.94 12.63
N PHE A 28 11.89 0.11 11.94
CA PHE A 28 11.59 1.40 12.59
C PHE A 28 10.23 1.45 13.31
N ARG A 29 9.24 0.67 12.83
CA ARG A 29 7.91 0.47 13.45
C ARG A 29 7.13 1.77 13.75
N ASP A 30 5.99 1.63 14.45
CA ASP A 30 5.12 2.72 14.91
C ASP A 30 4.73 3.72 13.81
N GLU A 31 5.17 4.98 13.95
CA GLU A 31 4.85 6.05 12.99
C GLU A 31 5.43 5.76 11.60
N PHE A 32 6.49 4.96 11.51
CA PHE A 32 7.02 4.51 10.22
C PHE A 32 6.05 3.55 9.51
N TRP A 33 5.27 2.74 10.24
CA TRP A 33 4.23 1.92 9.62
C TRP A 33 3.15 2.78 8.96
N ILE A 34 2.79 3.89 9.59
CA ILE A 34 1.82 4.84 9.02
C ILE A 34 2.36 5.42 7.73
N ALA A 35 3.61 5.91 7.73
CA ALA A 35 4.25 6.45 6.53
C ALA A 35 4.30 5.43 5.39
N THR A 36 4.65 4.16 5.69
CA THR A 36 4.66 3.07 4.71
C THR A 36 3.26 2.79 4.16
N VAL A 37 2.24 2.69 5.03
CA VAL A 37 0.86 2.41 4.61
C VAL A 37 0.29 3.54 3.77
N ILE A 38 0.54 4.81 4.14
CA ILE A 38 0.13 5.97 3.33
C ILE A 38 0.80 5.92 1.95
N SER A 39 2.11 5.70 1.90
CA SER A 39 2.87 5.68 0.65
C SER A 39 2.39 4.59 -0.31
N LEU A 40 2.22 3.35 0.20
CA LEU A 40 1.66 2.24 -0.56
C LEU A 40 0.23 2.56 -1.02
N SER A 41 -0.60 3.13 -0.15
CA SER A 41 -1.99 3.46 -0.48
C SER A 41 -2.11 4.50 -1.57
N VAL A 42 -1.32 5.57 -1.52
CA VAL A 42 -1.32 6.62 -2.55
C VAL A 42 -0.91 6.03 -3.90
N PHE A 43 0.14 5.21 -3.93
CA PHE A 43 0.62 4.61 -5.17
C PHE A 43 -0.40 3.64 -5.79
N TYR A 44 -0.89 2.67 -5.01
CA TYR A 44 -1.78 1.63 -5.51
C TYR A 44 -3.19 2.17 -5.84
N LEU A 45 -3.75 3.08 -5.03
CA LEU A 45 -5.04 3.69 -5.38
C LEU A 45 -4.90 4.67 -6.56
N GLY A 46 -3.74 5.31 -6.72
CA GLY A 46 -3.42 6.07 -7.93
C GLY A 46 -3.37 5.20 -9.18
N ALA A 47 -2.74 4.03 -9.09
CA ALA A 47 -2.71 3.04 -10.18
C ALA A 47 -4.12 2.51 -10.51
N THR A 48 -4.93 2.22 -9.48
CA THR A 48 -6.35 1.87 -9.61
C THR A 48 -7.11 2.92 -10.43
N TYR A 49 -6.94 4.20 -10.11
CA TYR A 49 -7.57 5.28 -10.87
C TYR A 49 -7.13 5.25 -12.34
N GLY A 50 -5.83 5.09 -12.61
CA GLY A 50 -5.31 4.94 -13.97
C GLY A 50 -5.95 3.78 -14.74
N HIS A 51 -6.03 2.60 -14.11
CA HIS A 51 -6.65 1.42 -14.69
C HIS A 51 -8.14 1.64 -15.01
N ILE A 52 -8.90 2.22 -14.05
CA ILE A 52 -10.33 2.53 -14.24
C ILE A 52 -10.52 3.54 -15.38
N MET A 53 -9.72 4.59 -15.44
CA MET A 53 -9.80 5.58 -16.52
C MET A 53 -9.47 4.95 -17.88
N ASP A 54 -8.46 4.08 -17.96
CA ASP A 54 -8.12 3.41 -19.21
C ASP A 54 -9.23 2.43 -19.66
N ILE A 55 -9.90 1.77 -18.71
CA ILE A 55 -11.10 0.96 -18.97
C ILE A 55 -12.25 1.83 -19.50
N ILE A 56 -12.58 2.93 -18.81
CA ILE A 56 -13.73 3.78 -19.16
C ILE A 56 -13.51 4.47 -20.51
N LEU A 57 -12.32 5.02 -20.74
CA LEU A 57 -12.04 5.86 -21.91
C LEU A 57 -11.64 5.05 -23.15
N LYS A 58 -10.99 3.90 -22.97
CA LYS A 58 -10.44 3.11 -24.08
C LYS A 58 -10.99 1.68 -24.17
N GLY A 59 -11.82 1.25 -23.23
CA GLY A 59 -12.33 -0.13 -23.17
C GLY A 59 -11.22 -1.17 -22.99
N ASN A 60 -10.07 -0.78 -22.42
CA ASN A 60 -8.91 -1.65 -22.32
C ASN A 60 -9.07 -2.69 -21.20
N HIS A 61 -9.58 -3.87 -21.55
CA HIS A 61 -9.71 -5.01 -20.63
C HIS A 61 -8.54 -6.00 -20.73
N ALA A 62 -7.38 -5.57 -21.22
CA ALA A 62 -6.21 -6.43 -21.27
C ALA A 62 -5.83 -6.92 -19.84
N PRO A 63 -5.28 -8.14 -19.69
CA PRO A 63 -4.93 -8.69 -18.37
C PRO A 63 -3.94 -7.86 -17.54
N GLY A 64 -3.18 -6.97 -18.19
CA GLY A 64 -2.26 -6.03 -17.52
C GLY A 64 -2.92 -4.72 -17.06
N ASN A 65 -4.21 -4.51 -17.37
CA ASN A 65 -4.96 -3.31 -17.03
C ASN A 65 -6.24 -3.63 -16.22
N ALA A 66 -6.93 -4.70 -16.59
CA ALA A 66 -8.11 -5.19 -15.89
C ALA A 66 -7.83 -6.53 -15.19
N GLY A 67 -8.62 -6.85 -14.17
CA GLY A 67 -8.51 -8.11 -13.45
C GLY A 67 -7.46 -8.05 -12.34
N GLY A 68 -6.51 -8.99 -12.36
CA GLY A 68 -5.54 -9.20 -11.28
C GLY A 68 -4.84 -7.93 -10.77
N PRO A 69 -4.20 -7.13 -11.64
CA PRO A 69 -3.54 -5.89 -11.24
C PRO A 69 -4.50 -4.91 -10.54
N LEU A 70 -5.63 -4.62 -11.17
CA LEU A 70 -6.66 -3.73 -10.61
C LEU A 70 -7.19 -4.22 -9.25
N TYR A 71 -7.40 -5.52 -9.08
CA TYR A 71 -7.85 -6.05 -7.79
C TYR A 71 -6.77 -5.94 -6.70
N LEU A 72 -5.52 -6.23 -7.03
CA LEU A 72 -4.41 -6.09 -6.08
C LEU A 72 -4.21 -4.64 -5.64
N ASP A 73 -4.31 -3.71 -6.59
CA ASP A 73 -4.17 -2.27 -6.37
C ASP A 73 -5.24 -1.71 -5.42
N ILE A 74 -6.39 -2.37 -5.31
CA ILE A 74 -7.47 -2.00 -4.37
C ILE A 74 -7.35 -2.76 -3.06
N ILE A 75 -7.17 -4.08 -3.13
CA ILE A 75 -7.22 -4.96 -1.95
C ILE A 75 -6.03 -4.71 -1.02
N LEU A 76 -4.82 -4.56 -1.58
CA LEU A 76 -3.61 -4.39 -0.78
C LEU A 76 -3.66 -3.14 0.12
N PRO A 77 -3.97 -1.93 -0.39
CA PRO A 77 -4.02 -0.75 0.48
C PRO A 77 -5.16 -0.82 1.50
N ILE A 78 -6.34 -1.34 1.13
CA ILE A 78 -7.45 -1.52 2.08
C ILE A 78 -7.04 -2.46 3.21
N LEU A 79 -6.40 -3.60 2.88
CA LEU A 79 -5.94 -4.56 3.86
C LEU A 79 -4.89 -3.95 4.80
N LEU A 80 -3.92 -3.20 4.27
CA LEU A 80 -2.87 -2.56 5.06
C LEU A 80 -3.43 -1.47 5.99
N ILE A 81 -4.35 -0.64 5.51
CA ILE A 81 -5.06 0.36 6.33
C ILE A 81 -5.82 -0.35 7.45
N PHE A 82 -6.56 -1.41 7.13
CA PHE A 82 -7.30 -2.19 8.12
C PHE A 82 -6.39 -2.77 9.20
N LEU A 83 -5.28 -3.41 8.81
CA LEU A 83 -4.30 -3.96 9.75
C LEU A 83 -3.69 -2.88 10.65
N LEU A 84 -3.35 -1.72 10.08
CA LEU A 84 -2.78 -0.61 10.83
C LEU A 84 -3.77 -0.07 11.86
N VAL A 85 -5.02 0.18 11.46
CA VAL A 85 -6.06 0.65 12.38
C VAL A 85 -6.33 -0.38 13.48
N TYR A 86 -6.42 -1.67 13.13
CA TYR A 86 -6.61 -2.74 14.10
C TYR A 86 -5.45 -2.80 15.11
N HIS A 87 -4.21 -2.73 14.63
CA HIS A 87 -3.03 -2.72 15.49
C HIS A 87 -3.05 -1.52 16.45
N ARG A 88 -3.32 -0.31 15.95
CA ARG A 88 -3.35 0.90 16.79
C ARG A 88 -4.45 0.86 17.84
N LYS A 89 -5.63 0.33 17.52
CA LYS A 89 -6.70 0.13 18.51
C LYS A 89 -6.28 -0.85 19.60
N GLY A 90 -5.55 -1.92 19.24
CA GLY A 90 -5.01 -2.87 20.19
C GLY A 90 -3.92 -2.29 21.09
N VAL A 91 -3.06 -1.41 20.57
CA VAL A 91 -2.08 -0.65 21.37
C VAL A 91 -2.80 0.30 22.32
N PHE A 92 -3.70 1.13 21.79
CA PHE A 92 -4.47 2.10 22.59
C PHE A 92 -5.22 1.42 23.76
N ARG A 93 -5.88 0.28 23.49
CA ARG A 93 -6.57 -0.49 24.54
C ARG A 93 -5.62 -0.95 25.66
N ARG A 94 -4.39 -1.34 25.35
CA ARG A 94 -3.42 -1.76 26.38
C ARG A 94 -2.97 -0.60 27.27
N GLU A 95 -2.93 0.62 26.74
CA GLU A 95 -2.66 1.82 27.54
C GLU A 95 -3.84 2.16 28.46
N ASP A 96 -5.09 2.02 27.99
CA ASP A 96 -6.29 2.22 28.82
C ASP A 96 -6.41 1.19 29.96
N ASP A 97 -6.02 -0.06 29.70
CA ASP A 97 -6.05 -1.17 30.68
C ASP A 97 -4.90 -1.10 31.73
N GLY A 98 -4.07 -0.05 31.68
CA GLY A 98 -2.84 0.15 32.46
C GLY A 98 -2.97 0.35 33.99
N CYS A 99 -3.90 -0.33 34.66
CA CYS A 99 -3.81 -0.56 36.11
C CYS A 99 -4.30 -1.97 36.48
N VAL A 100 -3.45 -2.99 36.29
CA VAL A 100 -3.22 -4.04 37.28
C VAL A 100 -1.73 -4.40 37.24
N SER A 101 -0.97 -3.81 38.16
CA SER A 101 0.29 -4.39 38.61
C SER A 101 -0.04 -5.76 39.22
N VAL A 102 0.48 -6.85 38.67
CA VAL A 102 0.63 -8.09 39.43
C VAL A 102 2.08 -8.10 39.88
N ASP A 103 2.24 -7.93 41.18
CA ASP A 103 3.51 -8.05 41.91
C ASP A 103 4.17 -9.42 41.71
#